data_AF-A0A1I7FRR5-F1
#
_entry.id   AF-A0A1I7FRR5-F1
#
_cell.length_a   1.000
_cell.length_b   1.000
_cell.length_c   1.000
_cell.angle_alpha   90.00
_cell.angle_beta   90.00
_cell.angle_gamma   90.00
#
_symmetry.space_group_name_H-M   'P 1'
#
loop_
_entity.id
_entity.type
_entity.pdbx_description
1 polymer ?
#
loop_
_entity_poly.entity_id
_entity_poly.type
_entity_poly.pdbx_seq_one_letter_code
_entity_poly.pdbx_strand_id
1 'polypeptide(L)' 'MDEVEEVTVDGVSYRVSELSAEAREQVNNLKFVETEMAALNSRLAVYTTARNAYEQALRAALPRSIQ' A
#
# COMPACT_ATOMS: atom_id res chain seq x y z
N MET A 1 -23.93 -14.30 -12.13
CA MET A 1 -22.73 -14.06 -12.95
C MET A 1 -21.61 -14.72 -12.21
N ASP A 2 -21.01 -15.77 -12.77
CA ASP A 2 -19.88 -16.43 -12.13
C ASP A 2 -18.69 -15.48 -12.20
N GLU A 3 -18.25 -14.99 -11.04
CA GLU A 3 -17.10 -14.11 -10.94
C GLU A 3 -15.84 -14.98 -11.10
N VAL A 4 -15.16 -14.83 -12.24
CA VAL A 4 -13.91 -15.54 -12.51
C VAL A 4 -12.80 -14.78 -11.82
N GLU A 5 -12.27 -15.35 -10.74
CA GLU A 5 -11.13 -14.78 -10.05
C GLU A 5 -9.87 -14.98 -10.88
N GLU A 6 -9.24 -13.89 -11.30
CA GLU A 6 -8.00 -13.88 -12.07
C GLU A 6 -6.87 -13.21 -11.29
N VAL A 7 -5.65 -13.70 -11.49
CA VAL A 7 -4.42 -13.10 -10.95
C VAL A 7 -3.44 -12.87 -12.09
N THR A 8 -2.83 -11.69 -12.14
CA THR A 8 -1.78 -11.39 -13.11
C THR A 8 -0.41 -11.51 -12.45
N VAL A 9 0.44 -12.38 -12.99
CA VAL A 9 1.83 -12.56 -12.55
C VAL A 9 2.73 -12.39 -13.78
N ASP A 10 3.75 -11.55 -13.69
CA ASP A 10 4.68 -11.24 -14.79
C ASP A 10 3.99 -10.82 -16.12
N GLY A 11 2.83 -10.15 -16.01
CA GLY A 11 2.05 -9.69 -17.16
C GLY A 11 1.18 -10.76 -17.83
N VAL A 12 1.10 -11.97 -17.25
CA VAL A 12 0.22 -13.05 -17.71
C VAL A 12 -0.93 -13.21 -16.73
N SER A 13 -2.17 -13.20 -17.22
CA SER A 13 -3.36 -13.46 -16.41
C SER A 13 -3.64 -14.95 -16.31
N TYR A 14 -3.90 -15.42 -15.09
CA TYR A 14 -4.24 -16.81 -14.78
C TYR A 14 -5.58 -16.85 -14.05
N ARG A 15 -6.44 -17.78 -14.44
CA ARG A 15 -7.66 -18.07 -13.67
C ARG A 15 -7.27 -18.82 -12.42
N VAL A 16 -7.62 -18.29 -11.26
CA VAL A 16 -7.27 -18.87 -9.95
C VAL A 16 -7.82 -20.29 -9.80
N SER A 17 -8.98 -20.58 -10.40
CA SER A 17 -9.58 -21.91 -10.42
C SER A 17 -8.78 -22.96 -11.19
N GLU A 18 -7.95 -22.54 -12.15
CA GLU A 18 -7.11 -23.40 -13.00
C GLU A 18 -5.70 -23.61 -12.41
N LEU A 19 -5.36 -22.89 -11.33
CA LEU A 19 -4.07 -23.00 -10.66
C LEU A 19 -3.97 -24.26 -9.77
N SER A 20 -2.74 -24.71 -9.51
CA SER A 20 -2.49 -25.74 -8.49
C SER A 20 -2.91 -25.28 -7.09
N ALA A 21 -3.07 -26.21 -6.15
CA ALA A 21 -3.44 -25.86 -4.77
C ALA A 21 -2.36 -24.96 -4.12
N GLU A 22 -1.09 -25.29 -4.35
CA GLU A 22 0.07 -24.54 -3.86
C GLU A 22 0.09 -23.12 -4.45
N ALA A 23 -0.16 -22.98 -5.76
CA ALA A 23 -0.21 -21.68 -6.41
C ALA A 23 -1.36 -20.80 -5.87
N ARG A 24 -2.54 -21.38 -5.63
CA ARG A 24 -3.67 -20.67 -5.00
C ARG A 24 -3.35 -20.21 -3.58
N GLU A 25 -2.64 -21.03 -2.80
CA GLU A 25 -2.17 -20.63 -1.48
C GLU A 25 -1.23 -19.43 -1.54
N GLN A 26 -0.27 -19.42 -2.48
CA GLN A 26 0.62 -18.27 -2.66
C GLN A 26 -0.13 -17.01 -3.10
N VAL A 27 -1.14 -17.12 -3.96
CA VAL A 27 -2.01 -15.99 -4.33
C VAL A 27 -2.70 -15.40 -3.10
N ASN A 28 -3.24 -16.24 -2.23
CA ASN A 28 -3.88 -15.77 -0.99
C ASN A 28 -2.89 -15.09 -0.05
N ASN A 29 -1.69 -15.66 0.12
CA ASN A 29 -0.63 -15.06 0.93
C ASN A 29 -0.21 -13.69 0.38
N LEU A 30 -0.05 -13.56 -0.94
CA LEU A 30 0.26 -12.28 -1.59
C LEU A 30 -0.85 -11.24 -1.35
N LYS A 31 -2.12 -11.60 -1.57
CA LYS A 31 -3.26 -10.70 -1.33
C LYS A 31 -3.31 -10.20 0.12
N PHE A 32 -3.02 -11.09 1.07
CA PHE A 32 -2.93 -10.72 2.47
C PHE A 32 -1.82 -9.69 2.71
N VAL A 33 -0.61 -9.95 2.24
CA VAL A 33 0.53 -9.03 2.40
C VAL A 33 0.26 -7.69 1.71
N GLU A 34 -0.32 -7.69 0.51
CA GLU A 34 -0.69 -6.46 -0.21
C GLU A 34 -1.71 -5.61 0.55
N THR A 35 -2.70 -6.26 1.17
CA THR A 35 -3.69 -5.58 2.01
C THR A 35 -3.03 -4.91 3.21
N GLU A 36 -2.12 -5.60 3.89
CA GLU A 36 -1.37 -5.05 5.02
C GLU A 36 -0.45 -3.91 4.58
N MET A 37 0.23 -4.03 3.44
CA MET A 37 1.04 -2.95 2.87
C MET A 37 0.19 -1.72 2.55
N ALA A 38 -1.01 -1.89 1.98
CA ALA A 38 -1.93 -0.79 1.71
C ALA A 38 -2.36 -0.09 3.00
N ALA A 39 -2.64 -0.85 4.06
CA ALA A 39 -2.98 -0.30 5.38
C ALA A 39 -1.82 0.51 5.98
N LEU A 40 -0.59 0.00 5.87
CA LEU A 40 0.62 0.72 6.32
C LEU A 40 0.84 2.01 5.53
N ASN A 41 0.68 1.98 4.20
CA ASN A 41 0.80 3.16 3.36
C ASN A 41 -0.24 4.24 3.71
N SER A 42 -1.46 3.83 4.03
CA SER A 42 -2.50 4.75 4.51
C SER A 42 -2.09 5.44 5.82
N ARG A 43 -1.57 4.67 6.79
CA ARG A 43 -1.05 5.25 8.05
C ARG A 43 0.13 6.19 7.79
N LEU A 44 1.04 5.81 6.89
CA LEU A 44 2.18 6.64 6.52
C LEU A 44 1.74 7.98 5.92
N ALA A 45 0.68 8.01 5.11
CA ALA A 45 0.12 9.25 4.57
C ALA A 45 -0.41 10.18 5.68
N VAL A 46 -1.06 9.63 6.71
CA VAL A 46 -1.49 10.40 7.90
C VAL A 46 -0.29 11.00 8.62
N TYR A 47 0.74 10.20 8.90
CA TYR A 47 1.94 10.69 9.59
C TYR A 47 2.71 11.71 8.76
N THR A 48 2.76 11.55 7.44
CA THR A 48 3.38 12.51 6.53
C THR A 48 2.66 13.86 6.58
N THR A 49 1.33 13.85 6.63
CA THR A 49 0.54 15.07 6.80
C THR A 49 0.84 15.78 8.12
N ALA A 50 0.87 15.04 9.23
CA ALA A 50 1.21 15.58 10.54
C ALA A 50 2.64 16.16 10.58
N ARG A 51 3.61 15.42 10.04
CA ARG A 51 5.01 15.87 9.91
C ARG A 51 5.09 17.20 9.17
N ASN A 52 4.40 17.32 8.03
CA ASN A 52 4.41 18.54 7.22
C ASN A 52 3.77 19.72 7.97
N ALA A 53 2.69 19.48 8.73
CA ALA A 53 2.07 20.50 9.57
C ALA A 53 3.01 20.99 10.68
N TYR A 54 3.70 20.07 11.35
CA TYR A 54 4.68 20.42 12.40
C TYR A 54 5.90 21.15 11.82
N GLU A 55 6.36 20.76 10.63
CA GLU A 55 7.44 21.45 9.94
C GLU A 55 7.06 22.91 9.60
N GLN A 56 5.83 23.14 9.14
CA GLN A 56 5.32 24.49 8.86
C GLN A 56 5.18 25.31 10.15
N ALA A 57 4.63 24.73 11.21
CA ALA A 57 4.51 25.39 12.51
C ALA A 57 5.88 25.79 13.07
N LEU A 58 6.87 24.90 12.96
CA LEU A 58 8.25 25.19 13.35
C LEU A 58 8.82 26.35 12.52
N ARG A 59 8.69 26.31 11.20
CA ARG A 59 9.17 27.38 10.31
C ARG A 59 8.56 28.74 10.67
N ALA A 60 7.30 28.78 11.08
CA ALA A 60 6.62 30.00 11.51
C ALA A 60 7.09 30.50 12.90
N ALA A 61 7.49 29.58 13.79
CA ALA A 61 7.98 29.90 15.13
C ALA A 61 9.46 30.29 15.17
N LEU A 62 10.24 29.89 14.17
CA LEU A 62 11.64 30.26 14.07
C LEU A 62 11.78 31.77 13.79
N PRO A 63 12.75 32.45 14.44
CA PRO A 63 13.04 33.83 14.11
C PRO A 63 13.41 33.92 12.64
N ARG A 64 12.87 34.91 11.92
CA ARG A 64 13.38 35.27 10.60
C ARG A 64 14.87 35.53 10.79
N SER A 65 15.69 34.79 10.05
CA SER A 65 17.15 34.82 10.16
C SER A 65 17.62 36.24 10.43
N ILE A 66 18.44 36.42 11.47
CA ILE A 66 19.24 37.63 11.65
C ILE A 66 20.20 37.61 10.47
N GLN A 67 19.78 38.21 9.36
CA GLN A 67 20.63 38.44 8.20
C GLN A 67 21.17 39.87 8.29
#